data_AF-A0A2V6JPC4-F1
#
_entry.id   AF-A0A2V6JPC4-F1
#
_cell.length_a   1.000
_cell.length_b   1.000
_cell.length_c   1.000
_cell.angle_alpha   90.00
_cell.angle_beta   90.00
_cell.angle_gamma   90.00
#
_symmetry.space_group_name_H-M   'P 1'
#
loop_
_entity.id
_entity.type
_entity.pdbx_description
1 polymer ?
#
loop_
_entity_poly.entity_id
_entity_poly.type
_entity_poly.pdbx_seq_one_letter_code
_entity_poly.pdbx_strand_id
1 'polypeptide(L)'
;MGRRYSNIVAAIATSAIFTLGSELAKAQPQGPQGSNARRMAPPRHVPNLNNPRERWIAMPPEDRQIFRRNAERWMQMGPEERKVMREREQAYRARVKQEVDAALHDSGLRLEGEKREQFEQRYLQERRRIEHALRQEVEAKRQQQLPALKERLKNEFQEASPSGTSTSAPAASGSPKR
;
A
#
# COMPACT_ATOMS: atom_id res chain seq x y z
N MET A 1 34.59 12.72 25.49
CA MET A 1 34.47 12.01 24.20
C MET A 1 33.48 10.86 24.40
N GLY A 2 32.23 10.82 23.93
CA GLY A 2 31.53 11.55 22.87
C GLY A 2 31.04 10.52 21.81
N ARG A 3 29.71 10.47 21.57
CA ARG A 3 28.89 9.59 20.67
C ARG A 3 28.24 8.41 21.45
N ARG A 4 26.96 8.35 21.82
CA ARG A 4 25.64 8.79 21.32
C ARG A 4 25.16 8.15 19.99
N TYR A 5 23.99 7.49 20.10
CA TYR A 5 23.02 6.99 19.10
C TYR A 5 23.45 5.71 18.34
N SER A 6 22.58 4.72 18.08
CA SER A 6 21.22 4.87 17.55
C SER A 6 20.30 3.70 17.89
N ASN A 7 19.07 4.03 18.28
CA ASN A 7 17.90 3.17 18.20
C ASN A 7 17.66 2.84 16.72
N ILE A 8 17.68 1.56 16.33
CA ILE A 8 17.20 1.13 15.02
C ILE A 8 15.75 0.72 15.19
N VAL A 9 14.86 1.72 15.09
CA VAL A 9 13.47 1.49 14.72
C VAL A 9 13.51 1.07 13.25
N ALA A 10 13.38 -0.23 12.98
CA ALA A 10 13.20 -0.72 11.63
C ALA A 10 11.78 -0.35 11.16
N ALA A 11 11.62 0.89 10.69
CA ALA A 11 10.45 1.31 9.94
C ALA A 11 10.54 0.68 8.54
N ILE A 12 9.99 -0.53 8.37
CA ILE A 12 9.81 -1.14 7.06
C ILE A 12 8.58 -0.50 6.41
N ALA A 13 8.74 0.75 5.96
CA ALA A 13 7.80 1.39 5.06
C ALA A 13 8.13 0.99 3.63
N THR A 14 7.76 -0.24 3.22
CA THR A 14 7.69 -0.55 1.78
C THR A 14 6.33 -0.14 1.27
N SER A 15 6.27 1.10 0.80
CA SER A 15 5.16 1.67 0.04
C SER A 15 4.94 0.87 -1.24
N ALA A 16 4.07 -0.15 -1.20
CA ALA A 16 3.42 -0.64 -2.39
C ALA A 16 2.36 0.40 -2.78
N ILE A 17 2.78 1.41 -3.54
CA ILE A 17 1.87 2.38 -4.14
C ILE A 17 1.05 1.66 -5.21
N PHE A 18 -0.07 1.09 -4.80
CA PHE A 18 -1.25 0.99 -5.64
C PHE A 18 -2.10 2.23 -5.34
N THR A 19 -1.81 3.34 -6.00
CA THR A 19 -2.75 4.47 -6.05
C THR A 19 -3.93 4.07 -6.92
N LEU A 20 -5.01 3.64 -6.27
CA LEU A 20 -6.35 3.67 -6.82
C LEU A 20 -7.15 4.60 -5.92
N GLY A 21 -7.36 5.82 -6.39
CA GLY A 21 -8.26 6.78 -5.74
C GLY A 21 -9.65 6.16 -5.62
N SER A 22 -10.21 6.25 -4.43
CA SER A 22 -11.63 5.96 -4.17
C SER A 22 -12.07 6.91 -3.06
N GLU A 23 -12.64 8.03 -3.49
CA GLU A 23 -13.67 8.74 -2.74
C GLU A 23 -14.78 7.73 -2.39
N LEU A 24 -15.07 7.51 -1.10
CA LEU A 24 -16.37 7.03 -0.62
C LEU A 24 -16.50 7.09 0.91
N ALA A 25 -17.51 7.87 1.31
CA ALA A 25 -18.44 7.70 2.43
C ALA A 25 -17.90 7.47 3.87
N LYS A 26 -18.27 8.40 4.75
CA LYS A 26 -18.26 8.30 6.22
C LYS A 26 -18.88 6.99 6.72
N ALA A 27 -18.16 6.28 7.58
CA ALA A 27 -18.74 5.34 8.54
C ALA A 27 -18.14 5.58 9.93
N GLN A 28 -19.02 5.54 10.93
CA GLN A 28 -18.87 5.98 12.32
C GLN A 28 -18.07 4.97 13.19
N PRO A 29 -17.33 5.39 14.25
CA PRO A 29 -16.44 4.51 15.00
C PRO A 29 -17.17 3.77 16.13
N GLN A 30 -16.83 2.49 16.33
CA GLN A 30 -17.16 1.75 17.55
C GLN A 30 -15.87 1.49 18.35
N GLY A 31 -15.91 1.87 19.63
CA GLY A 31 -14.80 1.82 20.59
C GLY A 31 -14.44 0.42 21.09
N PRO A 32 -13.46 0.34 22.02
CA PRO A 32 -12.63 -0.84 22.22
C PRO A 32 -13.21 -1.78 23.29
N GLN A 33 -13.16 -3.09 23.05
CA GLN A 33 -13.42 -4.06 24.11
C GLN A 33 -12.45 -5.26 24.04
N GLY A 34 -11.57 -5.30 25.04
CA GLY A 34 -11.43 -6.48 25.91
C GLY A 34 -10.79 -7.73 25.32
N SER A 35 -9.53 -7.91 25.69
CA SER A 35 -8.79 -9.18 25.76
C SER A 35 -9.64 -10.41 26.08
N ASN A 36 -9.66 -11.39 25.17
CA ASN A 36 -9.82 -12.80 25.49
C ASN A 36 -9.09 -13.63 24.43
N ALA A 37 -7.86 -14.02 24.76
CA ALA A 37 -7.12 -15.05 24.06
C ALA A 37 -7.80 -16.41 24.26
N ARG A 38 -8.90 -16.65 23.53
CA ARG A 38 -9.36 -18.02 23.29
C ARG A 38 -8.32 -18.69 22.41
N ARG A 39 -7.70 -19.75 22.92
CA ARG A 39 -7.03 -20.77 22.10
C ARG A 39 -7.97 -21.14 20.95
N MET A 40 -7.70 -20.63 19.75
CA MET A 40 -8.39 -21.12 18.56
C MET A 40 -7.93 -22.57 18.36
N ALA A 41 -8.90 -23.49 18.37
CA ALA A 41 -8.70 -24.82 17.81
C ALA A 41 -8.11 -24.67 16.40
N PRO A 42 -7.22 -25.58 15.95
CA PRO A 42 -6.66 -25.50 14.61
C PRO A 42 -7.81 -25.43 13.59
N PRO A 43 -7.74 -24.52 12.60
CA PRO A 43 -8.83 -24.36 11.64
C PRO A 43 -9.10 -25.69 10.94
N ARG A 44 -10.32 -26.23 11.11
CA ARG A 44 -10.82 -27.34 10.30
C ARG A 44 -10.95 -26.85 8.86
N HIS A 45 -10.25 -27.55 7.96
CA HIS A 45 -10.15 -27.27 6.52
C HIS A 45 -9.60 -25.88 6.21
N VAL A 46 -8.28 -25.80 6.02
CA VAL A 46 -7.74 -24.84 5.06
C VAL A 46 -8.32 -25.23 3.69
N PRO A 47 -9.10 -24.36 3.01
CA PRO A 47 -9.55 -24.66 1.65
C PRO A 47 -8.32 -25.02 0.81
N ASN A 48 -8.46 -25.98 -0.10
CA ASN A 48 -7.34 -26.39 -0.92
C ASN A 48 -6.96 -25.21 -1.82
N LEU A 49 -5.94 -24.43 -1.42
CA LEU A 49 -5.50 -23.23 -2.11
C LEU A 49 -4.96 -23.53 -3.52
N ASN A 50 -4.72 -24.82 -3.83
CA ASN A 50 -4.35 -25.30 -5.15
C ASN A 50 -5.55 -25.36 -6.12
N ASN A 51 -6.80 -25.39 -5.62
CA ASN A 51 -7.99 -25.29 -6.47
C ASN A 51 -8.40 -23.81 -6.63
N PRO A 52 -8.25 -23.19 -7.82
CA PRO A 52 -8.59 -21.79 -8.04
C PRO A 52 -10.07 -21.50 -7.79
N ARG A 53 -10.96 -22.49 -7.98
CA ARG A 53 -12.40 -22.35 -7.77
C ARG A 53 -12.74 -22.22 -6.28
N GLU A 54 -12.17 -23.08 -5.44
CA GLU A 54 -12.36 -23.02 -3.99
C GLU A 54 -11.77 -21.74 -3.40
N ARG A 55 -10.58 -21.34 -3.87
CA ARG A 55 -9.96 -20.07 -3.48
C ARG A 55 -10.84 -18.88 -3.85
N TRP A 56 -11.48 -18.90 -5.03
CA TRP A 56 -12.42 -17.87 -5.44
C TRP A 56 -13.66 -17.79 -4.55
N ILE A 57 -14.24 -18.94 -4.19
CA ILE A 57 -15.43 -19.01 -3.32
C ILE A 57 -15.10 -18.56 -1.89
N ALA A 58 -13.91 -18.87 -1.39
CA ALA A 58 -13.45 -18.51 -0.06
C ALA A 58 -13.05 -17.02 0.08
N MET A 59 -12.94 -16.26 -1.01
CA MET A 59 -12.61 -14.82 -0.94
C MET A 59 -13.80 -13.97 -0.47
N PRO A 60 -13.56 -12.97 0.41
CA PRO A 60 -14.54 -11.93 0.72
C PRO A 60 -15.12 -11.29 -0.55
N PRO A 61 -16.40 -10.87 -0.55
CA PRO A 61 -17.04 -10.30 -1.73
C PRO A 61 -16.33 -9.04 -2.28
N GLU A 62 -15.74 -8.22 -1.40
CA GLU A 62 -14.96 -7.04 -1.78
C GLU A 62 -13.68 -7.44 -2.53
N ASP A 63 -12.97 -8.46 -2.03
CA ASP A 63 -11.74 -8.98 -2.64
C ASP A 63 -12.02 -9.61 -4.00
N ARG A 64 -13.19 -10.24 -4.18
CA ARG A 64 -13.63 -10.75 -5.49
C ARG A 64 -13.77 -9.63 -6.52
N GLN A 65 -14.25 -8.45 -6.15
CA GLN A 65 -14.32 -7.32 -7.07
C GLN A 65 -12.94 -6.79 -7.44
N ILE A 66 -12.03 -6.68 -6.45
CA ILE A 66 -10.64 -6.27 -6.70
C ILE A 66 -9.97 -7.26 -7.66
N PHE A 67 -10.17 -8.56 -7.44
CA PHE A 67 -9.63 -9.60 -8.31
C PHE A 67 -10.17 -9.47 -9.75
N ARG A 68 -11.47 -9.23 -9.95
CA ARG A 68 -12.05 -9.02 -11.29
C ARG A 68 -11.40 -7.83 -11.99
N ARG A 69 -11.32 -6.68 -11.33
CA ARG A 69 -10.67 -5.47 -11.89
C ARG A 69 -9.20 -5.71 -12.25
N ASN A 70 -8.47 -6.43 -11.40
CA ASN A 70 -7.08 -6.78 -11.66
C ASN A 70 -6.95 -7.77 -12.83
N ALA A 71 -7.85 -8.73 -12.95
CA ALA A 71 -7.87 -9.68 -14.06
C ALA A 71 -8.20 -8.99 -15.39
N GLU A 72 -9.18 -8.08 -15.41
CA GLU A 72 -9.49 -7.24 -16.57
C GLU A 72 -8.26 -6.41 -16.99
N ARG A 73 -7.61 -5.76 -16.03
CA ARG A 73 -6.38 -5.01 -16.28
C ARG A 73 -5.27 -5.89 -16.84
N TRP A 74 -5.11 -7.10 -16.30
CA TRP A 74 -4.12 -8.06 -16.80
C TRP A 74 -4.37 -8.46 -18.25
N MET A 75 -5.64 -8.69 -18.62
CA MET A 75 -6.02 -8.99 -20.02
C MET A 75 -5.70 -7.83 -20.95
N GLN A 76 -5.83 -6.58 -20.48
CA GLN A 76 -5.51 -5.38 -21.24
C GLN A 76 -4.00 -5.07 -21.33
N MET A 77 -3.18 -5.58 -20.40
CA MET A 77 -1.73 -5.33 -20.40
C MET A 77 -1.02 -5.96 -21.61
N GLY A 78 -0.02 -5.25 -22.12
CA GLY A 78 0.89 -5.75 -23.16
C GLY A 78 1.89 -6.80 -22.64
N PRO A 79 2.61 -7.50 -23.53
CA PRO A 79 3.56 -8.54 -23.13
C PRO A 79 4.70 -8.04 -22.23
N GLU A 80 5.24 -6.86 -22.50
CA GLU A 80 6.30 -6.25 -21.69
C GLU A 80 5.80 -5.83 -20.30
N GLU A 81 4.60 -5.25 -20.20
CA GLU A 81 4.01 -4.90 -18.91
C GLU A 81 3.77 -6.15 -18.05
N ARG A 82 3.27 -7.22 -18.67
CA ARG A 82 3.11 -8.51 -18.00
C ARG A 82 4.45 -9.13 -17.58
N LYS A 83 5.52 -8.90 -18.33
CA LYS A 83 6.88 -9.35 -17.96
C LYS A 83 7.35 -8.63 -16.70
N VAL A 84 7.26 -7.30 -16.68
CA VAL A 84 7.63 -6.48 -15.50
C VAL A 84 6.81 -6.88 -14.28
N MET A 85 5.50 -7.13 -14.44
CA MET A 85 4.66 -7.57 -13.32
C MET A 85 5.04 -8.95 -12.81
N ARG A 86 5.39 -9.89 -13.70
CA ARG A 86 5.90 -11.22 -13.30
C ARG A 86 7.23 -11.12 -12.55
N GLU A 87 8.16 -10.30 -13.02
CA GLU A 87 9.45 -10.09 -12.36
C GLU A 87 9.26 -9.49 -10.96
N ARG A 88 8.37 -8.50 -10.82
CA ARG A 88 8.01 -7.93 -9.51
C ARG A 88 7.40 -8.97 -8.58
N GLU A 89 6.48 -9.80 -9.08
CA GLU A 89 5.87 -10.88 -8.30
C GLU A 89 6.91 -11.93 -7.88
N GLN A 90 7.86 -12.28 -8.76
CA GLN A 90 8.94 -13.20 -8.43
C GLN A 90 9.87 -12.63 -7.35
N ALA A 91 10.28 -11.37 -7.49
CA ALA A 91 11.10 -10.69 -6.50
C ALA A 91 10.39 -10.60 -5.15
N TYR A 92 9.09 -10.30 -5.17
CA TYR A 92 8.26 -10.31 -3.98
C TYR A 92 8.25 -11.70 -3.33
N ARG A 93 7.92 -12.77 -4.07
CA ARG A 93 7.91 -14.15 -3.54
C ARG A 93 9.24 -14.57 -2.94
N ALA A 94 10.35 -14.22 -3.58
CA ALA A 94 11.69 -14.52 -3.09
C ALA A 94 11.96 -13.85 -1.74
N ARG A 95 11.63 -12.55 -1.62
CA ARG A 95 11.76 -11.81 -0.36
C ARG A 95 10.89 -12.40 0.74
N VAL A 96 9.63 -12.72 0.42
CA VAL A 96 8.70 -13.30 1.39
C VAL A 96 9.19 -14.66 1.89
N LYS A 97 9.76 -15.48 1.01
CA LYS A 97 10.34 -16.77 1.41
C LYS A 97 11.50 -16.57 2.40
N GLN A 98 12.41 -15.64 2.11
CA GLN A 98 13.52 -15.31 3.03
C GLN A 98 13.02 -14.81 4.38
N GLU A 99 11.97 -14.00 4.40
CA GLU A 99 11.35 -13.49 5.62
C GLU A 99 10.74 -14.61 6.47
N VAL A 100 10.05 -15.56 5.84
CA VAL A 100 9.47 -16.73 6.52
C VAL A 100 10.57 -17.63 7.08
N ASP A 101 11.64 -17.88 6.31
CA ASP A 101 12.79 -18.65 6.76
C ASP A 101 13.50 -17.98 7.95
N ALA A 102 13.65 -16.65 7.92
CA ALA A 102 14.19 -15.87 9.03
C ALA A 102 13.27 -15.93 10.26
N ALA A 103 11.96 -15.77 10.10
CA ALA A 103 11.01 -15.86 11.20
C ALA A 103 11.01 -17.25 11.85
N LEU A 104 11.15 -18.31 11.05
CA LEU A 104 11.29 -19.67 11.55
C LEU A 104 12.58 -19.84 12.35
N HIS A 105 13.70 -19.36 11.81
CA HIS A 105 14.99 -19.36 12.50
C HIS A 105 14.95 -18.61 13.84
N ASP A 106 14.43 -17.39 13.83
CA ASP A 106 14.37 -16.50 15.00
C ASP A 106 13.40 -17.01 16.07
N SER A 107 12.39 -17.81 15.67
CA SER A 107 11.50 -18.49 16.62
C SER A 107 12.18 -19.64 17.37
N GLY A 108 13.37 -20.08 16.94
CA GLY A 108 14.07 -21.24 17.49
C GLY A 108 13.39 -22.58 17.19
N LEU A 109 12.33 -22.58 16.38
CA LEU A 109 11.60 -23.78 16.01
C LEU A 109 12.33 -24.53 14.88
N ARG A 110 12.49 -25.84 15.06
CA ARG A 110 12.94 -26.75 14.00
C ARG A 110 11.72 -27.51 13.47
N LEU A 111 11.12 -26.97 12.41
CA LEU A 111 9.95 -27.55 11.76
C LEU A 111 10.33 -28.12 10.40
N GLU A 112 9.84 -29.32 10.10
CA GLU A 112 10.06 -30.02 8.83
C GLU A 112 8.73 -30.53 8.27
N GLY A 113 8.71 -30.79 6.96
CA GLY A 113 7.55 -31.32 6.24
C GLY A 113 6.28 -30.50 6.48
N GLU A 114 5.18 -31.20 6.77
CA GLU A 114 3.84 -30.60 6.94
C GLU A 114 3.80 -29.51 8.03
N LYS A 115 4.55 -29.67 9.13
CA LYS A 115 4.56 -28.66 10.21
C LYS A 115 5.20 -27.35 9.77
N ARG A 116 6.21 -27.42 8.90
CA ARG A 116 6.80 -26.24 8.28
C ARG A 116 5.76 -25.57 7.39
N GLU A 117 5.11 -26.31 6.50
CA GLU A 117 4.08 -25.76 5.62
C GLU A 117 2.93 -25.09 6.39
N GLN A 118 2.47 -25.69 7.49
CA GLN A 118 1.46 -25.09 8.36
C GLN A 118 1.94 -23.77 8.99
N PHE A 119 3.20 -23.71 9.44
CA PHE A 119 3.80 -22.48 9.93
C PHE A 119 3.86 -21.40 8.85
N GLU A 120 4.35 -21.74 7.65
CA GLU A 120 4.44 -20.81 6.53
C GLU A 120 3.05 -20.24 6.16
N GLN A 121 2.05 -21.11 6.03
CA GLN A 121 0.67 -20.70 5.74
C GLN A 121 0.13 -19.74 6.81
N ARG A 122 0.35 -20.06 8.09
CA ARG A 122 -0.15 -19.24 9.19
C ARG A 122 0.58 -17.90 9.28
N TYR A 123 1.90 -17.91 9.12
CA TYR A 123 2.71 -16.70 9.08
C TYR A 123 2.23 -15.74 8.00
N LEU A 124 2.04 -16.25 6.78
CA LEU A 124 1.57 -15.44 5.66
C LEU A 124 0.15 -14.90 5.87
N GLN A 125 -0.72 -15.65 6.54
CA GLN A 125 -2.06 -15.20 6.90
C GLN A 125 -2.01 -14.00 7.86
N GLU A 126 -1.26 -14.11 8.95
CA GLU A 126 -1.15 -13.04 9.95
C GLU A 126 -0.43 -11.81 9.38
N ARG A 127 0.61 -12.03 8.57
CA ARG A 127 1.29 -10.95 7.86
C ARG A 127 0.34 -10.15 6.97
N ARG A 128 -0.48 -10.81 6.14
CA ARG A 128 -1.47 -10.12 5.30
C ARG A 128 -2.43 -9.29 6.15
N ARG A 129 -2.88 -9.83 7.29
CA ARG A 129 -3.77 -9.12 8.21
C ARG A 129 -3.14 -7.83 8.74
N ILE A 130 -1.87 -7.91 9.18
CA ILE A 130 -1.11 -6.74 9.65
C ILE A 130 -0.97 -5.71 8.53
N GLU A 131 -0.55 -6.13 7.34
CA GLU A 131 -0.38 -5.22 6.20
C GLU A 131 -1.69 -4.52 5.79
N HIS A 132 -2.83 -5.22 5.81
CA HIS A 132 -4.12 -4.61 5.54
C HIS A 132 -4.46 -3.52 6.57
N ALA A 133 -4.26 -3.80 7.86
CA ALA A 133 -4.50 -2.82 8.91
C ALA A 133 -3.60 -1.58 8.73
N LEU A 134 -2.30 -1.79 8.50
CA LEU A 134 -1.34 -0.71 8.28
C LEU A 134 -1.70 0.14 7.05
N ARG A 135 -2.14 -0.47 5.95
CA ARG A 135 -2.58 0.27 4.76
C ARG A 135 -3.75 1.20 5.07
N GLN A 136 -4.75 0.72 5.81
CA GLN A 136 -5.91 1.53 6.19
C GLN A 136 -5.49 2.70 7.09
N GLU A 137 -4.62 2.46 8.06
CA GLU A 137 -4.11 3.51 8.95
C GLU A 137 -3.33 4.57 8.17
N VAL A 138 -2.42 4.15 7.29
CA VAL A 138 -1.63 5.07 6.45
C VAL A 138 -2.53 5.84 5.49
N GLU A 139 -3.53 5.21 4.90
CA GLU A 139 -4.49 5.88 4.02
C GLU A 139 -5.30 6.93 4.78
N ALA A 140 -5.81 6.60 5.96
CA ALA A 140 -6.53 7.55 6.80
C ALA A 140 -5.65 8.76 7.16
N LYS A 141 -4.40 8.54 7.56
CA LYS A 141 -3.45 9.62 7.83
C LYS A 141 -3.17 10.46 6.59
N ARG A 142 -2.99 9.83 5.43
CA ARG A 142 -2.81 10.54 4.16
C ARG A 142 -4.01 11.43 3.85
N GLN A 143 -5.22 10.90 3.95
CA GLN A 143 -6.45 11.64 3.69
C GLN A 143 -6.60 12.87 4.60
N GLN A 144 -6.19 12.77 5.86
CA GLN A 144 -6.17 13.90 6.80
C GLN A 144 -5.19 15.00 6.38
N GLN A 145 -4.04 14.64 5.82
CA GLN A 145 -2.96 15.57 5.45
C GLN A 145 -3.14 16.19 4.05
N LEU A 146 -3.87 15.52 3.15
CA LEU A 146 -4.04 15.97 1.76
C LEU A 146 -4.64 17.38 1.61
N PRO A 147 -5.65 17.82 2.38
CA PRO A 147 -6.20 19.18 2.24
C PRO A 147 -5.17 20.26 2.58
N ALA A 148 -4.42 20.10 3.68
CA ALA A 148 -3.39 21.06 4.07
C ALA A 148 -2.27 21.15 3.02
N LEU A 149 -1.87 20.01 2.44
CA LEU A 149 -0.93 19.99 1.32
C LEU A 149 -1.50 20.75 0.11
N LYS A 150 -2.77 20.51 -0.25
CA LYS A 150 -3.42 21.19 -1.38
C LYS A 150 -3.47 22.72 -1.19
N GLU A 151 -3.83 23.20 0.00
CA GLU A 151 -3.86 24.64 0.29
C GLU A 151 -2.46 25.26 0.25
N ARG A 152 -1.44 24.57 0.79
CA ARG A 152 -0.05 25.05 0.68
C ARG A 152 0.39 25.17 -0.79
N LEU A 153 0.14 24.13 -1.59
CA LEU A 153 0.47 24.14 -3.02
C LEU A 153 -0.31 25.24 -3.76
N LYS A 154 -1.60 25.44 -3.43
CA LYS A 154 -2.38 26.52 -4.03
C LYS A 154 -1.75 27.88 -3.76
N ASN A 155 -1.35 28.18 -2.53
CA ASN A 155 -0.73 29.48 -2.20
C ASN A 155 0.61 29.66 -2.93
N GLU A 156 1.47 28.64 -2.91
CA GLU A 156 2.79 28.68 -3.56
C GLU A 156 2.70 28.95 -5.07
N PHE A 157 1.74 28.31 -5.76
CA PHE A 157 1.58 28.46 -7.20
C PHE A 157 0.65 29.62 -7.60
N GLN A 158 -0.13 30.17 -6.67
CA GLN A 158 -1.00 31.33 -6.92
C GLN A 158 -0.25 32.65 -6.71
N GLU A 159 0.68 32.73 -5.75
CA GLU A 159 1.56 33.89 -5.55
C GLU A 159 2.61 34.06 -6.66
N ALA A 160 2.98 32.96 -7.34
CA ALA A 160 3.89 32.99 -8.49
C ALA A 160 3.23 33.47 -9.81
N SER A 161 1.94 33.84 -9.80
CA SER A 161 1.26 34.45 -10.95
C SER A 161 1.49 35.97 -10.95
N PRO A 162 2.25 36.54 -11.91
CA PRO A 162 2.60 37.95 -11.89
C PRO A 162 1.47 38.80 -12.46
N SER A 163 0.65 39.38 -11.61
CA SER A 163 0.09 40.69 -11.90
C SER A 163 1.15 41.76 -11.60
N GLY A 164 1.93 42.14 -12.61
CA GLY A 164 2.63 43.43 -12.62
C GLY A 164 4.14 43.38 -12.86
N THR A 165 4.56 43.29 -14.11
CA THR A 165 5.63 44.17 -14.59
C THR A 165 5.03 45.11 -15.63
N SER A 166 4.27 46.09 -15.13
CA SER A 166 4.00 47.32 -15.84
C SER A 166 5.33 48.06 -16.01
N THR A 167 6.05 47.78 -17.10
CA THR A 167 7.02 48.75 -17.61
C THR A 167 6.21 49.79 -18.36
N SER A 168 5.81 50.83 -17.65
CA SER A 168 5.34 52.08 -18.23
C SER A 168 6.46 52.68 -19.09
N ALA A 169 6.42 52.45 -20.40
CA ALA A 169 7.08 53.30 -21.37
C ALA A 169 6.06 54.32 -21.90
N PRO A 170 6.33 55.63 -21.87
CA PRO A 170 5.36 56.64 -22.28
C PRO A 170 5.19 56.61 -23.80
N ALA A 171 3.93 56.55 -24.22
CA ALA A 171 3.54 56.85 -25.58
C ALA A 171 3.76 58.34 -25.86
N ALA A 172 4.72 58.67 -26.73
CA ALA A 172 4.73 59.93 -27.45
C ALA A 172 4.22 59.66 -28.87
N SER A 173 2.95 59.98 -29.08
CA SER A 173 2.32 60.09 -30.39
C SER A 173 2.88 61.30 -31.15
N GLY A 174 3.24 61.10 -32.42
CA GLY A 174 3.63 62.14 -33.35
C GLY A 174 3.72 61.58 -34.77
N SER A 175 2.57 61.41 -35.40
CA SER A 175 2.42 60.94 -36.80
C SER A 175 2.83 62.03 -37.83
N PRO A 176 2.66 61.81 -39.15
CA PRO A 176 3.69 61.54 -40.15
C PRO A 176 3.88 62.69 -41.16
N LYS A 177 4.68 62.45 -42.22
CA LYS A 177 4.59 63.02 -43.61
C LYS A 177 5.81 63.82 -44.08
N ARG A 178 6.58 63.26 -45.03
CA ARG A 178 6.63 63.68 -46.45
C ARG A 178 7.38 62.66 -47.28
#